data_AF-X0TR65-F1
#
_entry.id   AF-X0TR65-F1
#
_cell.length_a   1.000
_cell.length_b   1.000
_cell.length_c   1.000
_cell.angle_alpha   90.00
_cell.angle_beta   90.00
_cell.angle_gamma   90.00
#
_symmetry.space_group_name_H-M   'P 1'
#
loop_
_entity.id
_entity.type
_entity.pdbx_description
1 polymer ?
#
loop_
_entity_poly.entity_id
_entity_poly.type
_entity_poly.pdbx_seq_one_letter_code
_entity_poly.pdbx_strand_id
1 'polypeptide(L)'
;SLQEIIQREQLNGFKPQKDFLAFGDPFFGPNEDEGNGEDTLKDFNSADTFDFLRLKYSGLEIEKIAALFKKPKINIFKREKATEEQLKKLNLTDYKILHFATHSIIDDKKPARSSIVLSIDETSVEDGLLQMREIFNLKLNADLVALSACQTGLGQFIKGEGIEGLSRAFFYAGASSALISLWPVHDQASSQFMERFYSHLRSSNSIINSLRKTKLEMISSDVLSHPYYWAGFVVTGNSDKII
;
A
#
# COMPACT_ATOMS: atom_id res chain seq x y z
N SER A 1 3.45 20.42 -18.07
CA SER A 1 3.54 21.86 -18.43
C SER A 1 2.69 22.69 -17.47
N LEU A 2 2.83 24.03 -17.42
CA LEU A 2 1.98 24.90 -16.58
C LEU A 2 0.48 24.73 -16.89
N GLN A 3 0.14 24.42 -18.15
CA GLN A 3 -1.24 24.12 -18.56
C GLN A 3 -1.78 22.82 -17.95
N GLU A 4 -0.94 21.78 -17.80
CA GLU A 4 -1.37 20.54 -17.13
C GLU A 4 -1.62 20.76 -15.63
N ILE A 5 -0.87 21.65 -14.98
CA ILE A 5 -1.06 21.99 -13.56
C ILE A 5 -2.40 22.72 -13.36
N ILE A 6 -2.70 23.71 -14.19
CA ILE A 6 -3.97 24.46 -14.16
C ILE A 6 -5.17 23.56 -14.47
N GLN A 7 -5.03 22.63 -15.43
CA GLN A 7 -6.09 21.68 -15.77
C GLN A 7 -6.32 20.64 -14.66
N ARG A 8 -5.28 20.29 -13.88
CA ARG A 8 -5.38 19.45 -12.68
C ARG A 8 -6.05 20.19 -11.51
N GLU A 9 -5.79 21.48 -11.33
CA GLU A 9 -6.53 22.30 -10.35
C GLU A 9 -8.02 22.40 -10.66
N GLN A 10 -8.41 22.42 -11.94
CA GLN A 10 -9.83 22.36 -12.33
C GLN A 10 -10.48 20.99 -12.05
N LEU A 11 -9.69 19.90 -12.08
CA LEU A 11 -10.16 18.56 -11.67
C LEU A 11 -10.34 18.43 -10.15
N ASN A 12 -9.70 19.29 -9.33
CA ASN A 12 -9.92 19.33 -7.87
C ASN A 12 -11.35 19.76 -7.49
N GLY A 13 -12.19 20.18 -8.45
CA GLY A 13 -13.63 20.39 -8.25
C GLY A 13 -14.47 19.11 -8.20
N PHE A 14 -13.93 17.96 -8.65
CA PHE A 14 -14.62 16.67 -8.58
C PHE A 14 -14.44 16.05 -7.20
N LYS A 15 -15.52 16.00 -6.42
CA LYS A 15 -15.52 15.29 -5.13
C LYS A 15 -15.50 13.76 -5.39
N PRO A 16 -14.56 13.02 -4.78
CA PRO A 16 -14.54 11.57 -4.84
C PRO A 16 -15.89 10.98 -4.41
N GLN A 17 -16.41 10.03 -5.18
CA GLN A 17 -17.70 9.39 -4.92
C GLN A 17 -17.57 8.14 -4.03
N LYS A 18 -16.39 7.54 -4.01
CA LYS A 18 -16.01 6.33 -3.28
C LYS A 18 -15.06 6.69 -2.13
N ASP A 19 -15.17 5.94 -1.04
CA ASP A 19 -14.38 6.19 0.15
C ASP A 19 -13.07 5.36 0.13
N PHE A 20 -13.11 4.10 -0.33
CA PHE A 20 -11.99 3.16 -0.13
C PHE A 20 -11.80 2.19 -1.30
N LEU A 21 -10.57 2.09 -1.80
CA LEU A 21 -10.10 1.07 -2.74
C LEU A 21 -8.96 0.29 -2.08
N ALA A 22 -9.03 -1.05 -2.10
CA ALA A 22 -7.93 -1.86 -1.58
C ALA A 22 -7.57 -3.08 -2.41
N PHE A 23 -6.29 -3.42 -2.37
CA PHE A 23 -5.70 -4.61 -2.95
C PHE A 23 -4.93 -5.35 -1.86
N GLY A 24 -5.11 -6.66 -1.75
CA GLY A 24 -4.46 -7.49 -0.73
C GLY A 24 -4.52 -8.97 -1.07
N ASP A 25 -3.66 -9.76 -0.44
CA ASP A 25 -3.46 -11.19 -0.69
C ASP A 25 -3.36 -11.49 -2.20
N PRO A 26 -2.41 -10.87 -2.92
CA PRO A 26 -2.21 -11.16 -4.34
C PRO A 26 -1.86 -12.64 -4.55
N PHE A 27 -2.15 -13.15 -5.75
CA PHE A 27 -1.84 -14.51 -6.16
C PHE A 27 -0.59 -14.52 -7.05
N PHE A 28 0.41 -15.32 -6.70
CA PHE A 28 1.69 -15.39 -7.42
C PHE A 28 1.89 -16.63 -8.28
N GLY A 29 0.88 -17.50 -8.37
CA GLY A 29 0.91 -18.70 -9.20
C GLY A 29 0.69 -20.00 -8.41
N PRO A 30 0.63 -21.14 -9.11
CA PRO A 30 0.26 -22.44 -8.52
C PRO A 30 1.32 -23.03 -7.57
N ASN A 31 2.56 -22.54 -7.61
CA ASN A 31 3.64 -22.93 -6.71
C ASN A 31 3.82 -21.96 -5.53
N GLU A 32 2.86 -21.06 -5.30
CA GLU A 32 2.89 -20.13 -4.16
C GLU A 32 3.08 -20.91 -2.85
N ASP A 33 4.12 -20.60 -2.09
CA ASP A 33 4.37 -21.22 -0.80
C ASP A 33 3.29 -20.75 0.20
N GLU A 34 2.49 -21.70 0.68
CA GLU A 34 1.47 -21.48 1.71
C GLU A 34 2.05 -21.44 3.14
N GLY A 35 3.38 -21.54 3.27
CA GLY A 35 4.11 -21.61 4.53
C GLY A 35 3.66 -20.56 5.57
N ASN A 36 3.49 -21.01 6.82
CA ASN A 36 3.38 -20.09 7.95
C ASN A 36 4.67 -19.29 7.99
N GLY A 37 4.60 -17.97 7.83
CA GLY A 37 5.74 -17.04 7.74
C GLY A 37 6.69 -17.04 8.94
N GLU A 38 7.40 -18.15 9.15
CA GLU A 38 8.69 -18.14 9.83
C GLU A 38 9.68 -17.55 8.84
N ASP A 39 10.17 -16.36 9.19
CA ASP A 39 11.30 -15.65 8.57
C ASP A 39 12.49 -16.60 8.43
N THR A 40 12.53 -17.36 7.35
CA THR A 40 13.72 -18.06 6.91
C THR A 40 14.43 -17.15 5.93
N LEU A 41 15.23 -16.25 6.49
CA LEU A 41 16.40 -15.67 5.82
C LEU A 41 17.31 -16.82 5.39
N LYS A 42 16.98 -17.48 4.28
CA LYS A 42 17.81 -18.50 3.64
C LYS A 42 18.00 -18.10 2.18
N ASP A 43 19.19 -17.58 1.94
CA ASP A 43 19.97 -17.65 0.70
C ASP A 43 19.21 -17.76 -0.63
N PHE A 44 18.83 -16.60 -1.20
CA PHE A 44 18.39 -16.52 -2.59
C PHE A 44 19.52 -15.98 -3.48
N ASN A 45 20.48 -16.86 -3.78
CA ASN A 45 21.41 -16.71 -4.89
C ASN A 45 20.85 -17.44 -6.12
N SER A 46 19.82 -16.89 -6.75
CA SER A 46 19.48 -17.24 -8.14
C SER A 46 18.83 -16.04 -8.80
N ALA A 47 19.54 -15.49 -9.78
CA ALA A 47 19.01 -14.49 -10.69
C ALA A 47 17.82 -15.09 -11.46
N ASP A 48 16.75 -14.28 -11.58
CA ASP A 48 15.67 -14.37 -12.58
C ASP A 48 14.33 -15.02 -12.20
N THR A 49 14.06 -15.35 -10.93
CA THR A 49 12.68 -15.64 -10.46
C THR A 49 12.42 -15.01 -9.09
N PHE A 50 11.43 -14.10 -9.02
CA PHE A 50 10.94 -13.56 -7.75
C PHE A 50 9.99 -14.57 -7.12
N ASP A 51 10.41 -15.20 -6.03
CA ASP A 51 9.54 -16.11 -5.26
C ASP A 51 8.91 -15.32 -4.11
N PHE A 52 7.69 -14.84 -4.33
CA PHE A 52 6.96 -14.06 -3.33
C PHE A 52 6.17 -14.99 -2.43
N LEU A 53 6.49 -14.98 -1.13
CA LEU A 53 5.68 -15.67 -0.13
C LEU A 53 4.31 -15.02 0.02
N ARG A 54 3.28 -15.82 0.28
CA ARG A 54 1.94 -15.29 0.47
C ARG A 54 1.81 -14.47 1.76
N LEU A 55 1.20 -13.28 1.66
CA LEU A 55 0.79 -12.46 2.81
C LEU A 55 -0.59 -12.91 3.32
N LYS A 56 -0.63 -13.95 4.14
CA LYS A 56 -1.86 -14.60 4.63
C LYS A 56 -2.84 -13.64 5.32
N TYR A 57 -2.34 -12.66 6.07
CA TYR A 57 -3.15 -11.71 6.82
C TYR A 57 -3.55 -10.48 6.02
N SER A 58 -2.90 -10.20 4.90
CA SER A 58 -3.25 -9.10 4.01
C SER A 58 -4.70 -9.18 3.50
N GLY A 59 -5.16 -10.38 3.14
CA GLY A 59 -6.53 -10.57 2.67
C GLY A 59 -7.57 -10.28 3.75
N LEU A 60 -7.25 -10.64 5.00
CA LEU A 60 -8.07 -10.34 6.18
C LEU A 60 -7.99 -8.85 6.56
N GLU A 61 -6.82 -8.24 6.39
CA GLU A 61 -6.58 -6.81 6.65
C GLU A 61 -7.55 -5.96 5.84
N ILE A 62 -7.58 -6.14 4.51
CA ILE A 62 -8.43 -5.30 3.66
C ILE A 62 -9.92 -5.56 3.89
N GLU A 63 -10.31 -6.77 4.26
CA GLU A 63 -11.70 -7.10 4.59
C GLU A 63 -12.16 -6.41 5.88
N LYS A 64 -11.32 -6.46 6.93
CA LYS A 64 -11.62 -5.79 8.20
C LYS A 64 -11.66 -4.28 8.05
N ILE A 65 -10.72 -3.70 7.29
CA ILE A 65 -10.72 -2.26 7.02
C ILE A 65 -11.97 -1.88 6.21
N ALA A 66 -12.28 -2.63 5.15
CA ALA A 66 -13.46 -2.40 4.31
C ALA A 66 -14.77 -2.41 5.11
N ALA A 67 -14.88 -3.23 6.15
CA ALA A 67 -16.05 -3.28 7.04
C ALA A 67 -16.29 -1.97 7.82
N LEU A 68 -15.28 -1.09 7.94
CA LEU A 68 -15.41 0.22 8.59
C LEU A 68 -16.05 1.30 7.68
N PHE A 69 -16.30 0.98 6.40
CA PHE A 69 -16.85 1.88 5.39
C PHE A 69 -18.22 1.40 4.88
N LYS A 70 -18.95 2.30 4.22
CA LYS A 70 -20.27 1.95 3.64
C LYS A 70 -20.08 1.17 2.34
N LYS A 71 -20.69 -0.03 2.25
CA LYS A 71 -20.58 -0.95 1.09
C LYS A 71 -20.71 -0.35 -0.32
N PRO A 72 -21.61 0.60 -0.64
CA PRO A 72 -21.67 1.15 -2.01
C PRO A 72 -20.46 2.02 -2.37
N LYS A 73 -19.63 2.39 -1.39
CA LYS A 73 -18.49 3.29 -1.53
C LYS A 73 -17.14 2.60 -1.45
N ILE A 74 -17.10 1.27 -1.45
CA ILE A 74 -15.87 0.50 -1.35
C ILE A 74 -15.67 -0.46 -2.51
N ASN A 75 -14.41 -0.66 -2.87
CA ASN A 75 -13.98 -1.69 -3.79
C ASN A 75 -12.76 -2.38 -3.18
N ILE A 76 -12.79 -3.70 -3.04
CA ILE A 76 -11.64 -4.50 -2.61
C ILE A 76 -11.39 -5.62 -3.59
N PHE A 77 -10.12 -5.89 -3.86
CA PHE A 77 -9.67 -6.94 -4.76
C PHE A 77 -8.66 -7.83 -4.04
N LYS A 78 -8.84 -9.15 -4.19
CA LYS A 78 -8.02 -10.18 -3.53
C LYS A 78 -7.65 -11.30 -4.49
N ARG A 79 -6.61 -12.04 -4.14
CA ARG A 79 -6.15 -13.23 -4.86
C ARG A 79 -6.01 -12.90 -6.34
N GLU A 80 -6.49 -13.76 -7.22
CA GLU A 80 -6.41 -13.61 -8.69
C GLU A 80 -7.06 -12.32 -9.22
N LYS A 81 -7.87 -11.61 -8.41
CA LYS A 81 -8.49 -10.33 -8.80
C LYS A 81 -7.68 -9.11 -8.40
N ALA A 82 -6.68 -9.23 -7.53
CA ALA A 82 -5.84 -8.13 -7.09
C ALA A 82 -4.76 -7.78 -8.15
N THR A 83 -5.18 -7.60 -9.40
CA THR A 83 -4.28 -7.40 -10.55
C THR A 83 -4.06 -5.93 -10.87
N GLU A 84 -2.94 -5.66 -11.53
CA GLU A 84 -2.63 -4.34 -12.07
C GLU A 84 -3.64 -3.88 -13.12
N GLU A 85 -4.07 -4.78 -13.99
CA GLU A 85 -5.10 -4.51 -14.99
C GLU A 85 -6.40 -4.04 -14.34
N GLN A 86 -6.79 -4.66 -13.22
CA GLN A 86 -7.98 -4.29 -12.47
C GLN A 86 -7.86 -2.90 -11.85
N LEU A 87 -6.67 -2.52 -11.36
CA LEU A 87 -6.39 -1.16 -10.88
C LEU A 87 -6.51 -0.14 -12.02
N LYS A 88 -5.84 -0.39 -13.16
CA LYS A 88 -5.78 0.53 -14.31
C LYS A 88 -7.14 0.72 -15.00
N LYS A 89 -8.07 -0.24 -14.89
CA LYS A 89 -9.45 -0.14 -15.40
C LYS A 89 -10.34 0.82 -14.59
N LEU A 90 -10.00 1.13 -13.34
CA LEU A 90 -10.83 1.95 -12.47
C LEU A 90 -10.59 3.43 -12.71
N ASN A 91 -11.63 4.25 -12.51
CA ASN A 91 -11.44 5.69 -12.37
C ASN A 91 -10.91 6.00 -10.97
N LEU A 92 -9.58 6.06 -10.82
CA LEU A 92 -8.94 6.23 -9.51
C LEU A 92 -9.19 7.61 -8.88
N THR A 93 -9.66 8.60 -9.66
CA THR A 93 -10.08 9.90 -9.13
C THR A 93 -11.35 9.83 -8.26
N ASP A 94 -12.11 8.74 -8.33
CA ASP A 94 -13.32 8.56 -7.54
C ASP A 94 -13.07 8.12 -6.10
N TYR A 95 -11.84 7.74 -5.73
CA TYR A 95 -11.53 7.17 -4.41
C TYR A 95 -10.75 8.13 -3.52
N LYS A 96 -11.23 8.32 -2.28
CA LYS A 96 -10.49 9.08 -1.26
C LYS A 96 -9.28 8.35 -0.71
N ILE A 97 -9.36 7.02 -0.61
CA ILE A 97 -8.30 6.20 -0.01
C ILE A 97 -7.96 5.05 -0.95
N LEU A 98 -6.66 4.89 -1.23
CA LEU A 98 -6.10 3.69 -1.85
C LEU A 98 -5.25 2.96 -0.82
N HIS A 99 -5.44 1.65 -0.68
CA HIS A 99 -4.73 0.82 0.27
C HIS A 99 -4.15 -0.42 -0.40
N PHE A 100 -2.84 -0.61 -0.27
CA PHE A 100 -2.12 -1.75 -0.81
C PHE A 100 -1.52 -2.55 0.34
N ALA A 101 -2.08 -3.73 0.57
CA ALA A 101 -1.56 -4.72 1.49
C ALA A 101 -0.77 -5.79 0.72
N THR A 102 0.26 -5.40 0.00
CA THR A 102 1.01 -6.31 -0.87
C THR A 102 2.50 -6.06 -0.77
N HIS A 103 3.33 -6.95 -1.34
CA HIS A 103 4.77 -6.71 -1.37
C HIS A 103 5.11 -5.46 -2.17
N SER A 104 6.29 -4.89 -1.89
CA SER A 104 6.85 -3.79 -2.66
C SER A 104 8.32 -4.06 -2.94
N ILE A 105 8.73 -3.88 -4.19
CA ILE A 105 10.13 -4.01 -4.61
C ILE A 105 10.73 -2.61 -4.71
N ILE A 106 11.89 -2.40 -4.11
CA ILE A 106 12.64 -1.14 -4.20
C ILE A 106 13.95 -1.40 -4.94
N ASP A 107 14.15 -0.71 -6.07
CA ASP A 107 15.37 -0.79 -6.87
C ASP A 107 16.15 0.53 -6.79
N ASP A 108 17.10 0.62 -5.85
CA ASP A 108 17.91 1.83 -5.64
C ASP A 108 18.78 2.18 -6.86
N LYS A 109 19.14 1.20 -7.70
CA LYS A 109 19.94 1.44 -8.90
C LYS A 109 19.09 1.98 -10.04
N LYS A 110 17.82 1.56 -10.10
CA LYS A 110 16.86 1.98 -11.12
C LYS A 110 15.52 2.31 -10.46
N PRO A 111 15.40 3.45 -9.76
CA PRO A 111 14.22 3.78 -8.94
C PRO A 111 12.89 3.68 -9.68
N ALA A 112 12.86 4.00 -10.98
CA ALA A 112 11.68 3.91 -11.84
C ALA A 112 11.10 2.49 -12.01
N ARG A 113 11.83 1.45 -11.59
CA ARG A 113 11.39 0.04 -11.56
C ARG A 113 10.91 -0.42 -10.18
N SER A 114 11.04 0.41 -9.15
CA SER A 114 10.43 0.11 -7.85
C SER A 114 8.93 -0.07 -8.07
N SER A 115 8.34 -1.09 -7.45
CA SER A 115 6.99 -1.54 -7.78
C SER A 115 6.19 -1.98 -6.56
N ILE A 116 4.88 -1.91 -6.70
CA ILE A 116 3.94 -2.64 -5.84
C ILE A 116 3.64 -3.96 -6.56
N VAL A 117 3.82 -5.07 -5.85
CA VAL A 117 3.57 -6.41 -6.40
C VAL A 117 2.08 -6.70 -6.26
N LEU A 118 1.43 -6.95 -7.39
CA LEU A 118 0.04 -7.34 -7.52
C LEU A 118 -0.02 -8.78 -8.05
N SER A 119 -1.23 -9.31 -8.22
CA SER A 119 -1.39 -10.68 -8.69
C SER A 119 -0.81 -10.86 -10.09
N ILE A 120 -0.05 -11.95 -10.24
CA ILE A 120 0.55 -12.35 -11.50
C ILE A 120 -0.49 -13.19 -12.25
N ASP A 121 -0.80 -12.76 -13.47
CA ASP A 121 -1.64 -13.49 -14.41
C ASP A 121 -0.87 -13.61 -15.73
N GLU A 122 -0.37 -14.81 -16.03
CA GLU A 122 0.39 -15.09 -17.25
C GLU A 122 -0.39 -14.81 -18.54
N THR A 123 -1.72 -14.68 -18.45
CA THR A 123 -2.58 -14.36 -19.60
C THR A 123 -2.82 -12.86 -19.76
N SER A 124 -2.47 -12.04 -18.77
CA SER A 124 -2.61 -10.58 -18.83
C SER A 124 -1.46 -9.94 -19.62
N VAL A 125 -1.73 -8.75 -20.14
CA VAL A 125 -0.69 -7.89 -20.74
C VAL A 125 0.15 -7.18 -19.67
N GLU A 126 -0.34 -7.13 -18.44
CA GLU A 126 0.34 -6.55 -17.29
C GLU A 126 1.24 -7.60 -16.63
N ASP A 127 2.39 -7.17 -16.12
CA ASP A 127 3.38 -8.06 -15.50
C ASP A 127 3.15 -8.30 -14.00
N GLY A 128 2.09 -7.69 -13.43
CA GLY A 128 1.78 -7.75 -12.01
C GLY A 128 2.68 -6.86 -11.15
N LEU A 129 3.56 -6.06 -11.75
CA LEU A 129 4.44 -5.14 -11.06
C LEU A 129 4.04 -3.71 -11.41
N LEU A 130 3.19 -3.11 -10.57
CA LEU A 130 2.81 -1.70 -10.71
C LEU A 130 4.03 -0.81 -10.41
N GLN A 131 4.77 -0.46 -11.45
CA GLN A 131 6.05 0.22 -11.30
C GLN A 131 5.87 1.72 -11.10
N MET A 132 6.85 2.35 -10.47
CA MET A 132 6.88 3.79 -10.19
C MET A 132 6.61 4.63 -11.45
N ARG A 133 7.17 4.24 -12.61
CA ARG A 133 6.91 4.90 -13.90
C ARG A 133 5.45 4.86 -14.34
N GLU A 134 4.71 3.84 -13.92
CA GLU A 134 3.29 3.64 -14.23
C GLU A 134 2.42 4.40 -13.25
N ILE A 135 2.80 4.37 -11.96
CA ILE A 135 2.17 5.19 -10.92
C ILE A 135 2.20 6.67 -11.31
N PHE A 136 3.31 7.17 -11.88
CA PHE A 136 3.41 8.56 -12.38
C PHE A 136 2.35 8.92 -13.43
N ASN A 137 1.82 7.96 -14.18
CA ASN A 137 0.80 8.17 -15.20
C ASN A 137 -0.63 7.98 -14.68
N LEU A 138 -0.80 7.55 -13.43
CA LEU A 138 -2.11 7.47 -12.79
C LEU A 138 -2.68 8.87 -12.54
N LYS A 139 -4.01 8.92 -12.39
CA LYS A 139 -4.75 10.13 -12.02
C LYS A 139 -5.54 9.84 -10.74
N LEU A 140 -5.11 10.46 -9.65
CA LEU A 140 -5.68 10.31 -8.32
C LEU A 140 -6.28 11.63 -7.86
N ASN A 141 -7.27 11.53 -6.98
CA ASN A 141 -7.72 12.62 -6.11
C ASN A 141 -7.86 12.07 -4.67
N ALA A 142 -6.82 11.34 -4.25
CA ALA A 142 -6.84 10.59 -3.01
C ALA A 142 -6.36 11.46 -1.86
N ASP A 143 -7.07 11.38 -0.74
CA ASP A 143 -6.67 11.99 0.53
C ASP A 143 -5.51 11.19 1.16
N LEU A 144 -5.49 9.87 0.95
CA LEU A 144 -4.49 8.97 1.51
C LEU A 144 -4.20 7.79 0.56
N VAL A 145 -2.93 7.52 0.34
CA VAL A 145 -2.43 6.22 -0.13
C VAL A 145 -1.76 5.51 1.04
N ALA A 146 -2.12 4.27 1.32
CA ALA A 146 -1.52 3.47 2.38
C ALA A 146 -0.85 2.23 1.80
N LEU A 147 0.43 2.02 2.13
CA LEU A 147 1.21 0.84 1.79
C LEU A 147 1.51 0.10 3.10
N SER A 148 0.83 -1.01 3.34
CA SER A 148 0.91 -1.71 4.65
C SER A 148 1.97 -2.79 4.72
N ALA A 149 2.49 -3.25 3.58
CA ALA A 149 3.58 -4.20 3.51
C ALA A 149 4.74 -3.66 2.68
N CYS A 150 5.91 -3.55 3.31
CA CYS A 150 7.18 -3.32 2.63
C CYS A 150 8.06 -4.54 2.84
N GLN A 151 7.93 -5.58 2.01
CA GLN A 151 8.90 -6.66 2.01
C GLN A 151 9.98 -6.38 0.96
N THR A 152 11.14 -5.91 1.41
CA THR A 152 12.32 -5.76 0.54
C THR A 152 12.93 -7.12 0.26
N GLY A 153 12.42 -7.83 -0.75
CA GLY A 153 12.97 -9.09 -1.26
C GLY A 153 14.31 -8.97 -1.99
N LEU A 154 15.13 -7.96 -1.70
CA LEU A 154 16.40 -7.72 -2.44
C LEU A 154 17.64 -7.59 -1.56
N GLY A 155 17.55 -7.78 -0.24
CA GLY A 155 18.72 -7.90 0.63
C GLY A 155 19.71 -6.73 0.60
N GLN A 156 19.33 -5.57 0.05
CA GLN A 156 20.15 -4.36 0.04
C GLN A 156 19.57 -3.38 1.04
N PHE A 157 20.44 -2.92 1.94
CA PHE A 157 20.16 -1.84 2.88
C PHE A 157 19.52 -0.66 2.13
N ILE A 158 18.27 -0.37 2.48
CA ILE A 158 17.50 0.75 1.96
C ILE A 158 18.26 2.03 2.32
N LYS A 159 18.87 2.69 1.33
CA LYS A 159 19.15 4.12 1.48
C LYS A 159 17.82 4.83 1.28
N GLY A 160 17.44 5.73 2.19
CA GLY A 160 16.07 6.28 2.32
C GLY A 160 15.41 6.90 1.09
N GLU A 161 16.09 7.01 -0.06
CA GLU A 161 15.55 7.56 -1.30
C GLU A 161 14.53 6.64 -2.01
N GLY A 162 14.61 5.31 -1.84
CA GLY A 162 13.76 4.37 -2.57
C GLY A 162 12.28 4.38 -2.12
N ILE A 163 12.03 4.36 -0.81
CA ILE A 163 10.68 4.45 -0.21
C ILE A 163 10.06 5.85 -0.45
N GLU A 164 10.89 6.90 -0.40
CA GLU A 164 10.48 8.24 -0.82
C GLU A 164 10.10 8.28 -2.31
N GLY A 165 10.74 7.46 -3.15
CA GLY A 165 10.45 7.32 -4.57
C GLY A 165 9.01 6.90 -4.87
N LEU A 166 8.53 5.81 -4.26
CA LEU A 166 7.13 5.36 -4.44
C LEU A 166 6.14 6.42 -3.92
N SER A 167 6.41 6.99 -2.74
CA SER A 167 5.57 8.06 -2.18
C SER A 167 5.49 9.27 -3.11
N ARG A 168 6.63 9.67 -3.71
CA ARG A 168 6.70 10.77 -4.68
C ARG A 168 5.88 10.48 -5.94
N ALA A 169 5.89 9.24 -6.43
CA ALA A 169 5.07 8.86 -7.58
C ALA A 169 3.57 9.01 -7.28
N PHE A 170 3.11 8.58 -6.09
CA PHE A 170 1.73 8.78 -5.67
C PHE A 170 1.36 10.27 -5.49
N PHE A 171 2.25 11.09 -4.93
CA PHE A 171 2.03 12.53 -4.84
C PHE A 171 1.91 13.17 -6.23
N TYR A 172 2.77 12.78 -7.17
CA TYR A 172 2.68 13.27 -8.55
C TYR A 172 1.38 12.84 -9.23
N ALA A 173 0.91 11.63 -8.94
CA ALA A 173 -0.36 11.10 -9.43
C ALA A 173 -1.59 11.80 -8.82
N GLY A 174 -1.44 12.52 -7.70
CA GLY A 174 -2.52 13.31 -7.08
C GLY A 174 -2.94 12.88 -5.68
N ALA A 175 -2.16 12.04 -4.99
CA ALA A 175 -2.39 11.76 -3.58
C ALA A 175 -2.01 12.98 -2.70
N SER A 176 -2.80 13.27 -1.67
CA SER A 176 -2.50 14.32 -0.69
C SER A 176 -1.53 13.85 0.40
N SER A 177 -1.61 12.57 0.77
CA SER A 177 -0.83 11.96 1.84
C SER A 177 -0.48 10.52 1.52
N ALA A 178 0.64 10.03 2.04
CA ALA A 178 1.07 8.64 1.97
C ALA A 178 1.40 8.11 3.37
N LEU A 179 0.88 6.95 3.74
CA LEU A 179 1.25 6.17 4.93
C LEU A 179 2.03 4.94 4.48
N ILE A 180 3.26 4.78 4.97
CA ILE A 180 4.19 3.73 4.54
C ILE A 180 4.96 3.17 5.73
N SER A 181 5.48 1.94 5.64
CA SER A 181 6.46 1.42 6.59
C SER A 181 7.89 1.62 6.08
N LEU A 182 8.80 1.97 7.00
CA LEU A 182 10.23 2.18 6.68
C LEU A 182 11.04 0.88 6.58
N TRP A 183 10.50 -0.23 7.11
CA TRP A 183 11.12 -1.55 7.10
C TRP A 183 10.04 -2.64 7.00
N PRO A 184 10.43 -3.89 6.68
CA PRO A 184 9.53 -5.02 6.74
C PRO A 184 9.00 -5.26 8.15
N VAL A 185 7.68 -5.30 8.26
CA VAL A 185 6.96 -5.65 9.48
C VAL A 185 6.21 -6.96 9.21
N HIS A 186 6.24 -7.87 10.18
CA HIS A 186 5.53 -9.16 10.11
C HIS A 186 4.06 -8.96 9.69
N ASP A 187 3.60 -9.74 8.71
CA ASP A 187 2.30 -9.59 8.04
C ASP A 187 1.11 -9.47 9.02
N GLN A 188 1.04 -10.35 10.01
CA GLN A 188 -0.01 -10.28 11.03
C GLN A 188 0.02 -8.98 11.86
N ALA A 189 1.21 -8.48 12.18
CA ALA A 189 1.36 -7.27 12.98
C ALA A 189 1.00 -6.02 12.16
N SER A 190 1.40 -5.98 10.89
CA SER A 190 0.98 -4.94 9.93
C SER A 190 -0.54 -4.90 9.78
N SER A 191 -1.18 -6.06 9.63
CA SER A 191 -2.64 -6.19 9.56
C SER A 191 -3.34 -5.60 10.79
N GLN A 192 -2.83 -5.92 11.98
CA GLN A 192 -3.36 -5.38 13.24
C GLN A 192 -3.08 -3.88 13.40
N PHE A 193 -1.92 -3.39 12.95
CA PHE A 193 -1.61 -1.96 12.94
C PHE A 193 -2.60 -1.19 12.06
N MET A 194 -2.83 -1.67 10.83
CA MET A 194 -3.69 -0.99 9.86
C MET A 194 -5.16 -1.04 10.28
N GLU A 195 -5.63 -2.15 10.84
CA GLU A 195 -6.99 -2.25 11.42
C GLU A 195 -7.22 -1.15 12.47
N ARG A 196 -6.26 -0.97 13.41
CA ARG A 196 -6.33 0.08 14.44
C ARG A 196 -6.26 1.48 13.83
N PHE A 197 -5.34 1.70 12.89
CA PHE A 197 -5.20 2.98 12.19
C PHE A 197 -6.50 3.41 11.52
N TYR A 198 -7.12 2.53 10.74
CA TYR A 198 -8.39 2.86 10.08
C TYR A 198 -9.55 3.01 11.06
N SER A 199 -9.59 2.25 12.16
CA SER A 199 -10.58 2.45 13.22
C SER A 199 -10.52 3.86 13.82
N HIS A 200 -9.30 4.34 14.12
CA HIS A 200 -9.09 5.71 14.58
C HIS A 200 -9.42 6.74 13.50
N LEU A 201 -9.05 6.48 12.24
CA LEU A 201 -9.34 7.37 11.11
C LEU A 201 -10.85 7.56 10.90
N ARG A 202 -11.63 6.47 10.98
CA ARG A 202 -13.10 6.53 10.86
C ARG A 202 -13.79 7.20 12.04
N SER A 203 -13.10 7.37 13.17
CA SER A 203 -13.59 8.06 14.36
C SER A 203 -13.39 9.58 14.31
N SER A 204 -13.42 10.17 13.09
CA SER A 204 -13.25 11.61 12.82
C SER A 204 -11.92 12.22 13.32
N ASN A 205 -10.85 11.42 13.34
CA ASN A 205 -9.51 11.92 13.61
C ASN A 205 -8.82 12.30 12.31
N SER A 206 -7.88 13.25 12.37
CA SER A 206 -6.96 13.47 11.26
C SER A 206 -6.04 12.26 11.05
N ILE A 207 -5.42 12.16 9.87
CA ILE A 207 -4.47 11.09 9.54
C ILE A 207 -3.37 10.99 10.61
N ILE A 208 -2.74 12.12 10.98
CA ILE A 208 -1.65 12.14 11.97
C ILE A 208 -2.12 11.75 13.37
N ASN A 209 -3.32 12.17 13.78
CA ASN A 209 -3.88 11.81 15.08
C ASN A 209 -4.25 10.32 15.14
N SER A 210 -4.75 9.77 14.04
CA SER A 210 -5.02 8.34 13.89
C SER A 210 -3.74 7.52 14.02
N LEU A 211 -2.67 7.93 13.32
CA LEU A 211 -1.35 7.30 13.43
C LEU A 211 -0.81 7.34 14.87
N ARG A 212 -0.88 8.50 15.53
CA ARG A 212 -0.44 8.66 16.91
C ARG A 212 -1.20 7.72 17.86
N LYS A 213 -2.54 7.67 17.75
CA LYS A 213 -3.38 6.82 18.60
C LYS A 213 -3.06 5.34 18.40
N THR A 214 -2.89 4.88 17.15
CA THR A 214 -2.45 3.51 16.85
C THR A 214 -1.11 3.20 17.51
N LYS A 215 -0.10 4.06 17.35
CA LYS A 215 1.22 3.82 17.95
C LYS A 215 1.15 3.73 19.48
N LEU A 216 0.40 4.61 20.13
CA LEU A 216 0.22 4.58 21.59
C LEU A 216 -0.49 3.29 22.06
N GLU A 217 -1.49 2.84 21.31
CA GLU A 217 -2.20 1.59 21.57
C GLU A 217 -1.27 0.37 21.42
N MET A 218 -0.41 0.37 20.40
CA MET A 218 0.57 -0.70 20.20
C MET A 218 1.64 -0.71 21.29
N ILE A 219 2.17 0.46 21.69
CA ILE A 219 3.10 0.60 22.82
C ILE A 219 2.51 0.02 24.11
N SER A 220 1.20 0.18 24.31
CA SER A 220 0.50 -0.29 25.51
C SER A 220 0.07 -1.76 25.43
N SER A 221 0.35 -2.45 24.32
CA SER A 221 -0.01 -3.86 24.14
C SER A 221 1.12 -4.79 24.59
N ASP A 222 0.79 -5.98 25.12
CA ASP A 222 1.83 -6.91 25.58
C ASP A 222 2.70 -7.42 24.43
N VAL A 223 2.07 -8.03 23.42
CA VAL A 223 2.79 -8.75 22.35
C VAL A 223 3.40 -7.82 21.30
N LEU A 224 2.80 -6.65 21.06
CA LEU A 224 3.19 -5.76 19.96
C LEU A 224 3.80 -4.43 20.44
N SER A 225 4.16 -4.33 21.72
CA SER A 225 4.83 -3.15 22.30
C SER A 225 6.18 -2.84 21.67
N HIS A 226 6.88 -3.86 21.17
CA HIS A 226 8.22 -3.69 20.60
C HIS A 226 8.19 -2.72 19.40
N PRO A 227 9.07 -1.70 19.35
CA PRO A 227 9.05 -0.64 18.32
C PRO A 227 9.16 -1.15 16.89
N TYR A 228 9.72 -2.35 16.70
CA TYR A 228 9.74 -3.05 15.42
C TYR A 228 8.35 -3.06 14.73
N TYR A 229 7.27 -3.27 15.48
CA TYR A 229 5.92 -3.43 14.92
C TYR A 229 5.20 -2.12 14.56
N TRP A 230 5.60 -0.97 15.12
CA TRP A 230 4.83 0.27 14.99
C TRP A 230 5.67 1.50 14.64
N ALA A 231 6.95 1.52 14.98
CA ALA A 231 7.78 2.72 14.82
C ALA A 231 8.03 3.04 13.34
N GLY A 232 8.09 2.00 12.50
CA GLY A 232 8.38 2.10 11.07
C GLY A 232 7.28 2.77 10.26
N PHE A 233 6.04 2.84 10.76
CA PHE A 233 4.95 3.48 10.02
C PHE A 233 5.04 5.01 10.10
N VAL A 234 5.13 5.67 8.95
CA VAL A 234 5.25 7.12 8.84
C VAL A 234 4.26 7.68 7.83
N VAL A 235 3.83 8.93 8.06
CA VAL A 235 2.96 9.67 7.13
C VAL A 235 3.71 10.86 6.57
N THR A 236 3.60 11.05 5.26
CA THR A 236 4.12 12.21 4.53
C THR A 236 2.97 12.88 3.76
N GLY A 237 3.00 14.21 3.62
CA GLY A 237 1.95 14.99 2.92
C GLY A 237 0.99 15.71 3.88
N ASN A 238 -0.26 15.93 3.47
CA ASN A 238 -1.28 16.64 4.23
C ASN A 238 -1.91 15.77 5.34
N SER A 239 -1.16 15.59 6.43
CA SER A 239 -1.50 14.67 7.50
C SER A 239 -2.56 15.19 8.50
N ASP A 240 -2.94 16.47 8.42
CA ASP A 240 -4.00 17.07 9.23
C ASP A 240 -5.41 16.83 8.67
N LYS A 241 -5.52 16.23 7.49
CA LYS A 241 -6.78 15.95 6.82
C LYS A 241 -7.64 14.94 7.58
N ILE A 242 -8.94 15.21 7.66
CA ILE A 242 -9.99 14.31 8.20
C ILE A 242 -10.78 13.76 7.00
N ILE A 243 -11.01 12.44 6.93
CA ILE A 243 -11.53 11.73 5.73
C ILE A 243 -12.96 11.20 5.90
#